data_AF-A0A364Y891-F1
#
_entry.id   AF-A0A364Y891-F1
#
_cell.length_a   1.000
_cell.length_b   1.000
_cell.length_c   1.000
_cell.angle_alpha   90.00
_cell.angle_beta   90.00
_cell.angle_gamma   90.00
#
_symmetry.space_group_name_H-M   'P 1'
#
loop_
_entity.id
_entity.type
_entity.pdbx_description
1 polymer ?
#
loop_
_entity_poly.entity_id
_entity_poly.type
_entity_poly.pdbx_seq_one_letter_code
_entity_poly.pdbx_strand_id
1 'polypeptide(L)'
;MKSSEEKKVYMLLKSVIFHYHGLDDEEKNDLEKTAVELEANMEYRWALDFVERDYITAFDRARDYLNEIIGDYTKEKRIELINMVWMANNLKGYVTEMEATAMLKLAKDWNVQKELIELVLK
;
A
#
# COMPACT_ATOMS: atom_id res chain seq x y z
N MET A 1 -12.16 -13.65 7.82
CA MET A 1 -12.25 -13.35 6.38
C MET A 1 -12.37 -11.84 6.24
N LYS A 2 -11.49 -11.18 5.47
CA LYS A 2 -11.52 -9.73 5.27
C LYS A 2 -12.72 -9.34 4.40
N SER A 3 -13.30 -8.17 4.64
CA SER A 3 -14.36 -7.62 3.78
C SER A 3 -13.81 -7.26 2.39
N SER A 4 -14.69 -7.09 1.39
CA SER A 4 -14.26 -6.65 0.05
C SER A 4 -13.60 -5.26 0.10
N GLU A 5 -14.08 -4.36 0.96
CA GLU A 5 -13.46 -3.04 1.15
C GLU A 5 -12.05 -3.16 1.75
N GLU A 6 -11.87 -4.01 2.75
CA GLU A 6 -10.53 -4.28 3.30
C GLU A 6 -9.61 -4.86 2.24
N LYS A 7 -10.09 -5.81 1.43
CA LYS A 7 -9.30 -6.38 0.32
C LYS A 7 -8.90 -5.30 -0.70
N LYS A 8 -9.82 -4.39 -1.06
CA LYS A 8 -9.52 -3.24 -1.93
C LYS A 8 -8.46 -2.34 -1.35
N VAL A 9 -8.56 -2.01 -0.06
CA VAL A 9 -7.56 -1.20 0.64
C VAL A 9 -6.18 -1.86 0.55
N TYR A 10 -6.08 -3.15 0.85
CA TYR A 10 -4.81 -3.89 0.75
C TYR A 10 -4.25 -3.89 -0.67
N MET A 11 -5.07 -4.26 -1.65
CA MET A 11 -4.60 -4.38 -3.03
C MET A 11 -4.23 -3.03 -3.63
N LEU A 12 -5.01 -1.99 -3.40
CA LEU A 12 -4.69 -0.64 -3.90
C LEU A 12 -3.42 -0.10 -3.27
N LEU A 13 -3.28 -0.27 -1.96
CA LEU A 13 -2.15 0.28 -1.22
C LEU A 13 -0.83 -0.37 -1.65
N LYS A 14 -0.77 -1.71 -1.79
CA LYS A 14 0.44 -2.37 -2.32
C LYS A 14 0.70 -1.96 -3.78
N SER A 15 -0.34 -2.00 -4.62
CA SER A 15 -0.20 -1.71 -6.06
C SER A 15 0.34 -0.29 -6.28
N VAL A 16 -0.21 0.71 -5.59
CA VAL A 16 0.18 2.10 -5.84
C VAL A 16 1.59 2.42 -5.38
N ILE A 17 2.08 1.74 -4.33
CA ILE A 17 3.46 1.93 -3.86
C ILE A 17 4.45 1.28 -4.82
N PHE A 18 4.20 0.04 -5.23
CA PHE A 18 5.08 -0.64 -6.20
C PHE A 18 5.08 0.04 -7.57
N HIS A 19 3.93 0.56 -8.01
CA HIS A 19 3.87 1.34 -9.25
C HIS A 19 4.46 2.75 -9.13
N TYR A 20 4.79 3.24 -7.92
CA TYR A 20 5.26 4.63 -7.72
C TYR A 20 6.62 4.90 -8.37
N HIS A 21 7.48 3.86 -8.47
CA HIS A 21 8.79 3.94 -9.12
C HIS A 21 8.94 2.97 -10.30
N GLY A 22 7.85 2.33 -10.71
CA GLY A 22 7.85 1.26 -11.71
C GLY A 22 7.92 -0.12 -11.05
N LEU A 23 7.00 -0.98 -11.46
CA LEU A 23 6.80 -2.32 -10.93
C LEU A 23 7.85 -3.30 -11.46
N ASP A 24 8.52 -4.03 -10.56
CA ASP A 24 9.39 -5.15 -10.93
C ASP A 24 8.71 -6.53 -10.81
N ASP A 25 9.40 -7.58 -11.27
CA ASP A 25 8.86 -8.95 -11.28
C ASP A 25 8.64 -9.51 -9.86
N GLU A 26 9.46 -9.13 -8.87
CA GLU A 26 9.31 -9.59 -7.49
C GLU A 26 8.05 -8.97 -6.86
N GLU A 27 7.88 -7.68 -7.03
CA GLU A 27 6.71 -6.91 -6.59
C GLU A 27 5.41 -7.40 -7.25
N LYS A 28 5.48 -7.72 -8.55
CA LYS A 28 4.35 -8.30 -9.28
C LYS A 28 3.95 -9.66 -8.70
N ASN A 29 4.92 -10.53 -8.45
CA ASN A 29 4.66 -11.85 -7.85
C ASN A 29 4.09 -11.72 -6.44
N ASP A 30 4.56 -10.75 -5.65
CA ASP A 30 4.05 -10.46 -4.32
C ASP A 30 2.58 -9.95 -4.37
N LEU A 31 2.22 -9.11 -5.33
CA LEU A 31 0.82 -8.70 -5.56
C LEU A 31 -0.08 -9.89 -5.93
N GLU A 32 0.35 -10.73 -6.86
CA GLU A 32 -0.39 -11.93 -7.28
C GLU A 32 -0.60 -12.90 -6.11
N LYS A 33 0.47 -13.14 -5.33
CA LYS A 33 0.39 -13.98 -4.13
C LYS A 33 -0.57 -13.41 -3.10
N THR A 34 -0.50 -12.10 -2.85
CA THR A 34 -1.41 -11.41 -1.92
C THR A 34 -2.85 -11.53 -2.38
N ALA A 35 -3.12 -11.39 -3.69
CA ALA A 35 -4.45 -11.53 -4.24
C ALA A 35 -5.01 -12.95 -4.05
N VAL A 36 -4.17 -13.97 -4.19
CA VAL A 36 -4.57 -15.37 -3.93
C VAL A 36 -4.82 -15.61 -2.44
N GLU A 37 -3.90 -15.21 -1.57
CA GLU A 37 -4.00 -15.42 -0.11
C GLU A 37 -5.20 -14.72 0.52
N LEU A 38 -5.58 -13.55 0.01
CA LEU A 38 -6.73 -12.80 0.47
C LEU A 38 -8.03 -13.15 -0.27
N GLU A 39 -7.99 -14.05 -1.25
CA GLU A 39 -9.10 -14.29 -2.19
C GLU A 39 -9.64 -12.97 -2.77
N ALA A 40 -8.74 -12.13 -3.28
CA ALA A 40 -8.95 -10.73 -3.63
C ALA A 40 -8.67 -10.45 -5.12
N ASN A 41 -8.84 -11.44 -6.00
CA ASN A 41 -8.52 -11.30 -7.43
C ASN A 41 -9.31 -10.17 -8.12
N MET A 42 -10.57 -9.96 -7.72
CA MET A 42 -11.39 -8.86 -8.26
C MET A 42 -10.88 -7.50 -7.81
N GLU A 43 -10.51 -7.38 -6.53
CA GLU A 43 -9.95 -6.18 -5.95
C GLU A 43 -8.55 -5.87 -6.50
N TYR A 44 -7.76 -6.91 -6.77
CA TYR A 44 -6.47 -6.77 -7.43
C TYR A 44 -6.63 -6.20 -8.84
N ARG A 45 -7.54 -6.79 -9.65
CA ARG A 45 -7.83 -6.27 -10.99
C ARG A 45 -8.28 -4.81 -10.95
N TRP A 46 -9.16 -4.48 -10.00
CA TRP A 46 -9.61 -3.11 -9.79
C TRP A 46 -8.46 -2.16 -9.41
N ALA A 47 -7.53 -2.59 -8.56
CA ALA A 47 -6.37 -1.79 -8.18
C ALA A 47 -5.44 -1.53 -9.36
N LEU A 48 -5.22 -2.52 -10.22
CA LEU A 48 -4.47 -2.34 -11.47
C LEU A 48 -5.17 -1.33 -12.38
N ASP A 49 -6.47 -1.52 -12.66
CA ASP A 49 -7.24 -0.60 -13.50
C ASP A 49 -7.25 0.84 -12.92
N PHE A 50 -7.23 0.99 -11.58
CA PHE A 50 -7.14 2.28 -10.90
C PHE A 50 -5.83 3.00 -11.22
N VAL A 51 -4.70 2.29 -11.14
CA VAL A 51 -3.35 2.80 -11.40
C VAL A 51 -3.17 3.08 -12.90
N GLU A 52 -3.54 2.13 -13.75
CA GLU A 52 -3.42 2.20 -15.22
C GLU A 52 -4.19 3.39 -15.83
N ARG A 53 -5.26 3.84 -15.16
CA ARG A 53 -6.04 5.00 -15.62
C ARG A 53 -5.21 6.28 -15.74
N ASP A 54 -4.27 6.49 -14.82
CA ASP A 54 -3.33 7.61 -14.84
C ASP A 54 -2.20 7.32 -13.85
N TYR A 55 -1.06 6.86 -14.37
CA TYR A 55 0.12 6.54 -13.58
C TYR A 55 0.73 7.75 -12.88
N ILE A 56 0.61 8.95 -13.47
CA ILE A 56 1.25 10.17 -12.94
C ILE A 56 0.56 10.59 -11.64
N THR A 57 -0.78 10.53 -11.63
CA THR A 57 -1.58 10.94 -10.46
C THR A 57 -2.05 9.76 -9.61
N ALA A 58 -1.70 8.51 -9.97
CA ALA A 58 -2.17 7.30 -9.29
C ALA A 58 -1.97 7.35 -7.78
N PHE A 59 -0.79 7.79 -7.33
CA PHE A 59 -0.47 7.88 -5.91
C PHE A 59 -1.33 8.89 -5.16
N ASP A 60 -1.44 10.12 -5.68
CA ASP A 60 -2.26 11.15 -5.03
C ASP A 60 -3.74 10.76 -5.04
N ARG A 61 -4.26 10.20 -6.14
CA ARG A 61 -5.64 9.68 -6.21
C ARG A 61 -5.87 8.53 -5.23
N ALA A 62 -4.91 7.61 -5.09
CA ALA A 62 -5.03 6.51 -4.15
C ALA A 62 -4.98 7.01 -2.71
N ARG A 63 -4.10 7.97 -2.41
CA ARG A 63 -4.00 8.62 -1.10
C ARG A 63 -5.32 9.27 -0.71
N ASP A 64 -5.95 10.02 -1.61
CA ASP A 64 -7.27 10.63 -1.38
C ASP A 64 -8.34 9.55 -1.10
N TYR A 65 -8.44 8.55 -1.97
CA TYR A 65 -9.38 7.44 -1.82
C TYR A 65 -9.18 6.66 -0.51
N LEU A 66 -7.93 6.36 -0.16
CA LEU A 66 -7.58 5.63 1.05
C LEU A 66 -7.87 6.45 2.30
N ASN A 67 -7.66 7.78 2.27
CA ASN A 67 -7.96 8.65 3.40
C ASN A 67 -9.46 8.72 3.72
N GLU A 68 -10.34 8.61 2.71
CA GLU A 68 -11.79 8.52 2.92
C GLU A 68 -12.21 7.25 3.69
N ILE A 69 -11.44 6.17 3.58
CA ILE A 69 -11.77 4.87 4.19
C ILE A 69 -11.00 4.67 5.51
N ILE A 70 -9.69 4.95 5.48
CA ILE A 70 -8.75 4.69 6.58
C ILE A 70 -8.81 5.80 7.64
N GLY A 71 -9.33 6.98 7.31
CA GLY A 71 -9.49 8.08 8.27
C GLY A 71 -10.24 7.65 9.54
N ASP A 72 -11.24 6.79 9.38
CA ASP A 72 -12.08 6.26 10.47
C ASP A 72 -11.49 5.02 11.16
N TYR A 73 -10.38 4.47 10.67
CA TYR A 73 -9.76 3.28 11.27
C TYR A 73 -9.11 3.62 12.61
N THR A 74 -9.08 2.64 13.52
CA THR A 74 -8.28 2.78 14.75
C THR A 74 -6.81 2.97 14.41
N LYS A 75 -6.06 3.54 15.35
CA LYS A 75 -4.63 3.78 15.16
C LYS A 75 -3.87 2.46 14.90
N GLU A 76 -4.26 1.40 15.59
CA GLU A 76 -3.65 0.06 15.48
C GLU A 76 -3.79 -0.49 14.06
N LYS A 77 -4.97 -0.32 13.45
CA LYS A 77 -5.22 -0.79 12.09
C LYS A 77 -4.46 0.03 11.04
N ARG A 78 -4.28 1.34 11.28
CA ARG A 78 -3.40 2.19 10.45
C ARG A 78 -1.94 1.75 10.53
N ILE A 79 -1.47 1.42 11.73
CA ILE A 79 -0.12 0.87 11.95
C ILE A 79 0.03 -0.48 11.23
N GLU A 80 -0.96 -1.37 11.32
CA GLU A 80 -0.95 -2.66 10.61
C GLU A 80 -0.77 -2.47 9.09
N LEU A 81 -1.52 -1.54 8.50
CA LEU A 81 -1.44 -1.25 7.06
C LEU A 81 -0.07 -0.68 6.67
N ILE A 82 0.47 0.27 7.44
CA ILE A 82 1.82 0.82 7.18
C ILE A 82 2.88 -0.26 7.31
N ASN A 83 2.82 -1.10 8.34
CA ASN A 83 3.76 -2.19 8.54
C ASN A 83 3.72 -3.18 7.37
N MET A 84 2.52 -3.54 6.91
CA MET A 84 2.33 -4.45 5.79
C MET A 84 3.02 -3.92 4.51
N VAL A 85 2.82 -2.63 4.20
CA VAL A 85 3.44 -2.01 3.01
C VAL A 85 4.95 -1.93 3.16
N TRP A 86 5.44 -1.51 4.33
CA TRP A 86 6.88 -1.42 4.57
C TRP A 86 7.55 -2.78 4.41
N MET A 87 6.98 -3.83 5.00
CA MET A 87 7.49 -5.18 4.87
C MET A 87 7.49 -5.67 3.42
N ALA A 88 6.43 -5.36 2.67
CA ALA A 88 6.33 -5.74 1.26
C ALA A 88 7.40 -5.06 0.39
N ASN A 89 7.64 -3.76 0.58
CA ASN A 89 8.69 -3.04 -0.15
C ASN A 89 10.10 -3.46 0.27
N ASN A 90 10.27 -3.90 1.51
CA ASN A 90 11.57 -4.37 1.99
C ASN A 90 11.86 -5.84 1.62
N LEU A 91 10.97 -6.54 0.89
CA LEU A 91 11.20 -7.92 0.46
C LEU A 91 12.48 -8.07 -0.39
N LYS A 92 12.75 -7.09 -1.26
CA LYS A 92 13.97 -7.00 -2.08
C LYS A 92 15.24 -6.61 -1.29
N GLY A 93 15.12 -6.40 0.02
CA GLY A 93 16.22 -6.09 0.93
C GLY A 93 16.63 -4.62 1.00
N TYR A 94 15.93 -3.74 0.27
CA TYR A 94 16.11 -2.29 0.34
C TYR A 94 14.82 -1.57 -0.05
N VAL A 95 14.71 -0.29 0.35
CA VAL A 95 13.63 0.62 0.00
C VAL A 95 14.25 1.88 -0.59
N THR A 96 13.79 2.32 -1.76
CA THR A 96 14.25 3.53 -2.43
C THR A 96 13.73 4.79 -1.71
N GLU A 97 14.39 5.93 -1.94
CA GLU A 97 13.94 7.22 -1.37
C GLU A 97 12.50 7.58 -1.81
N MET A 98 12.11 7.21 -3.03
CA MET A 98 10.77 7.46 -3.55
C MET A 98 9.70 6.67 -2.79
N GLU A 99 9.91 5.37 -2.56
CA GLU A 99 9.01 4.51 -1.77
C GLU A 99 8.96 4.97 -0.31
N ALA A 100 10.13 5.28 0.28
CA ALA A 100 10.21 5.80 1.64
C ALA A 100 9.43 7.11 1.80
N THR A 101 9.57 8.02 0.83
CA THR A 101 8.82 9.29 0.80
C THR A 101 7.32 9.06 0.66
N ALA A 102 6.90 8.13 -0.21
CA ALA A 102 5.49 7.77 -0.38
C ALA A 102 4.90 7.21 0.93
N MET A 103 5.62 6.29 1.58
CA MET A 103 5.20 5.73 2.87
C MET A 103 5.16 6.78 3.99
N LEU A 104 6.13 7.70 4.04
CA LEU A 104 6.13 8.81 5.00
C LEU A 104 4.95 9.76 4.82
N LYS A 105 4.53 10.02 3.57
CA LYS A 105 3.33 10.82 3.27
C LYS A 105 2.07 10.13 3.80
N LEU A 106 1.90 8.83 3.54
CA LEU A 106 0.76 8.05 4.06
C LEU A 106 0.76 8.00 5.59
N ALA A 107 1.92 7.72 6.20
CA ALA A 107 2.04 7.68 7.65
C ALA A 107 1.74 9.04 8.31
N LYS A 108 2.03 10.14 7.62
CA LYS A 108 1.66 11.49 8.06
C LYS A 108 0.15 11.68 8.07
N ASP A 109 -0.52 11.34 6.98
CA ASP A 109 -1.98 11.48 6.88
C ASP A 109 -2.70 10.66 7.94
N TRP A 110 -2.17 9.47 8.21
CA TRP A 110 -2.77 8.54 9.15
C TRP A 110 -2.32 8.78 10.59
N ASN A 111 -1.47 9.77 10.85
CA ASN A 111 -0.93 10.11 12.16
C ASN A 111 -0.20 8.93 12.84
N VAL A 112 0.61 8.20 12.06
CA VAL A 112 1.41 7.03 12.48
C VAL A 112 2.89 7.12 12.05
N GLN A 113 3.39 8.34 11.84
CA GLN A 113 4.78 8.58 11.40
C GLN A 113 5.81 8.05 12.40
N LYS A 114 5.52 8.17 13.70
CA LYS A 114 6.41 7.71 14.75
C LYS A 114 6.60 6.19 14.67
N GLU A 115 5.51 5.46 14.45
CA GLU A 115 5.50 4.01 14.35
C GLU A 115 6.21 3.52 13.08
N LEU A 116 6.07 4.24 11.96
CA LEU A 116 6.88 3.97 10.77
C LEU A 116 8.37 4.15 11.06
N ILE A 117 8.78 5.24 11.70
CA ILE A 117 10.19 5.47 12.05
C ILE A 117 10.72 4.37 12.99
N GLU A 118 9.95 3.99 14.00
CA GLU A 118 10.32 2.91 14.92
C GLU A 118 10.43 1.55 14.22
N LEU A 119 9.64 1.31 13.16
CA LEU A 119 9.74 0.11 12.34
C LEU A 119 11.02 0.10 11.50
N VAL A 120 11.40 1.24 10.92
CA VAL A 120 12.60 1.39 10.06
C VAL A 120 13.89 1.24 10.85
N LEU A 121 13.90 1.66 12.12
CA LEU A 121 15.08 1.67 12.98
C LEU A 121 15.35 0.33 13.69
N LYS A 122 14.52 -0.68 13.47
CA LYS A 122 14.70 -2.05 13.99
C LYS A 122 15.49 -2.91 13.03
#